data_AF-A0A841I2Y3-F1
#
_entry.id   AF-A0A841I2Y3-F1
#
_cell.length_a   1.000
_cell.length_b   1.000
_cell.length_c   1.000
_cell.angle_alpha   90.00
_cell.angle_beta   90.00
_cell.angle_gamma   90.00
#
_symmetry.space_group_name_H-M   'P 1'
#
loop_
_entity.id
_entity.type
_entity.pdbx_description
1 polymer ?
#
loop_
_entity_poly.entity_id
_entity_poly.type
_entity_poly.pdbx_seq_one_letter_code
_entity_poly.pdbx_strand_id
1 'polypeptide(L)' 'MTVSSNQFRMAQRKQENYWLYVIEHLEGDATVHAIQNPAGRITSFVFDGSWKDNAARESAFEA' A
#
# COMPACT_ATOMS: atom_id res chain seq x y z
N MET A 1 -6.47 0.11 -6.03
CA MET A 1 -6.16 -0.99 -5.08
C MET A 1 -5.47 -0.40 -3.86
N THR A 2 -5.94 -0.68 -2.64
CA THR A 2 -5.30 -0.19 -1.40
C THR A 2 -4.92 -1.36 -0.49
N VAL A 3 -3.82 -1.23 0.24
CA VAL A 3 -3.38 -2.20 1.25
C VAL A 3 -3.69 -1.61 2.61
N SER A 4 -4.45 -2.32 3.44
CA SER A 4 -4.72 -1.85 4.81
C SER A 4 -3.47 -1.84 5.66
N SER A 5 -3.43 -1.00 6.71
CA SER A 5 -2.28 -0.94 7.64
C SER A 5 -1.95 -2.30 8.29
N ASN A 6 -2.94 -3.16 8.52
CA ASN A 6 -2.73 -4.51 9.03
C ASN A 6 -2.06 -5.42 8.01
N GLN A 7 -2.52 -5.40 6.75
CA GLN A 7 -1.89 -6.17 5.68
C GLN A 7 -0.46 -5.68 5.41
N PHE A 8 -0.25 -4.36 5.44
CA PHE A 8 1.09 -3.79 5.27
C PHE A 8 2.04 -4.23 6.41
N ARG A 9 1.61 -4.16 7.67
CA ARG A 9 2.39 -4.66 8.81
C ARG A 9 2.69 -6.15 8.69
N MET A 10 1.74 -6.96 8.23
CA MET A 10 1.98 -8.39 8.02
C MET A 10 2.99 -8.61 6.91
N ALA A 11 2.89 -7.88 5.79
CA ALA A 11 3.84 -7.94 4.69
C ALA A 11 5.27 -7.58 5.14
N GLN A 12 5.42 -6.54 5.97
CA GLN A 12 6.72 -6.19 6.56
C GLN A 12 7.29 -7.31 7.44
N ARG A 13 6.46 -7.97 8.26
CA ARG A 13 6.89 -9.05 9.18
C ARG A 13 7.24 -10.34 8.46
N LYS A 14 6.49 -10.69 7.43
CA LYS A 14 6.60 -11.97 6.72
C LYS A 14 7.52 -11.89 5.51
N GLN A 15 7.77 -10.69 4.98
CA GLN A 15 8.71 -10.41 3.88
C GLN A 15 8.50 -11.36 2.70
N GLU A 16 9.50 -12.16 2.35
CA GLU A 16 9.46 -13.14 1.24
C GLU A 16 8.40 -14.23 1.43
N ASN A 17 7.94 -14.46 2.66
CA ASN A 17 6.84 -15.38 2.96
C ASN A 17 5.45 -14.73 2.78
N TYR A 18 5.38 -13.46 2.40
CA TYR A 18 4.12 -12.76 2.15
C TYR A 18 3.89 -12.56 0.66
N TRP A 19 2.71 -12.99 0.21
CA TRP A 19 2.23 -12.81 -1.15
C TRP A 19 0.94 -11.98 -1.13
N LEU A 20 0.86 -11.03 -2.05
CA LEU A 20 -0.37 -10.30 -2.38
C LEU A 20 -0.80 -10.71 -3.78
N TYR A 21 -2.03 -11.18 -3.92
CA TYR A 21 -2.63 -11.50 -5.21
C TYR A 21 -3.63 -10.43 -5.61
N VAL A 22 -3.54 -9.97 -6.85
CA VAL A 22 -4.47 -9.02 -7.47
C VAL A 22 -5.20 -9.75 -8.58
N ILE A 23 -6.53 -9.68 -8.60
CA ILE A 23 -7.33 -10.25 -9.67
C ILE A 23 -7.95 -9.09 -10.45
N GLU A 24 -7.66 -9.05 -11.75
CA GLU A 24 -8.29 -8.13 -12.70
C GLU A 24 -9.38 -8.86 -13.49
N HIS A 25 -10.40 -8.13 -13.94
CA HIS A 25 -11.52 -8.66 -14.73
C HIS A 25 -12.26 -9.82 -14.04
N LEU A 26 -12.76 -9.58 -12.81
CA LEU A 26 -13.51 -10.58 -12.03
C LEU A 26 -14.72 -11.16 -12.78
N GLU A 27 -15.36 -10.36 -13.62
CA GLU A 27 -16.44 -10.80 -14.51
C GLU A 27 -15.89 -10.92 -15.94
N GLY A 28 -15.40 -12.11 -16.30
CA GLY A 28 -14.80 -12.40 -17.60
C GLY A 28 -13.55 -13.27 -17.48
N ASP A 29 -12.57 -13.03 -18.36
CA ASP A 29 -11.27 -13.69 -18.32
C ASP A 29 -10.40 -13.06 -17.24
N ALA A 30 -10.49 -13.62 -16.04
CA ALA A 30 -9.77 -13.11 -14.88
C ALA A 30 -8.25 -13.29 -15.03
N THR A 31 -7.50 -12.20 -14.82
CA THR A 31 -6.02 -12.22 -14.78
C THR A 31 -5.55 -12.12 -13.34
N VAL A 32 -4.72 -13.07 -12.91
CA VAL A 32 -4.15 -13.09 -11.54
C VAL A 32 -2.71 -12.62 -11.57
N HIS A 33 -2.42 -11.56 -10.80
CA HIS A 33 -1.08 -11.03 -10.59
C HIS A 33 -0.59 -11.37 -9.19
N ALA A 34 0.62 -11.92 -9.07
CA ALA A 34 1.23 -12.29 -7.79
C ALA A 34 2.39 -11.34 -7.46
N ILE A 35 2.37 -10.75 -6.26
CA ILE A 35 3.39 -9.82 -5.78
C ILE A 35 3.99 -10.38 -4.48
N GLN A 36 5.22 -10.89 -4.55
CA GLN A 36 5.98 -11.36 -3.38
C GLN A 36 6.71 -10.21 -2.69
N ASN A 37 6.61 -10.16 -1.37
CA ASN A 37 7.18 -9.10 -0.53
C ASN A 37 6.78 -7.69 -1.02
N PRO A 38 5.47 -7.37 -1.06
CA PRO A 38 5.02 -6.07 -1.55
C PRO A 38 5.62 -4.92 -0.72
N ALA A 39 5.76 -5.07 0.59
CA ALA A 39 6.35 -4.05 1.45
C ALA A 39 7.81 -3.71 1.08
N GLY A 40 8.60 -4.70 0.63
CA GLY A 40 9.98 -4.48 0.16
C GLY A 40 10.07 -3.96 -1.28
N ARG A 41 8.96 -3.94 -2.03
CA ARG A 41 8.90 -3.48 -3.43
C ARG A 41 8.23 -2.11 -3.59
N ILE A 42 7.66 -1.54 -2.53
CA ILE A 42 7.06 -0.21 -2.57
C ILE A 42 8.16 0.82 -2.80
N THR A 43 7.99 1.64 -3.84
CA THR A 43 8.89 2.74 -4.17
C THR A 43 8.23 4.11 -3.99
N SER A 44 6.90 4.16 -3.89
CA SER A 44 6.12 5.40 -3.76
C SER A 44 5.01 5.25 -2.74
N PHE A 45 4.84 6.25 -1.88
CA PHE A 45 3.72 6.39 -0.95
C PHE A 45 2.87 7.58 -1.39
N VAL A 46 1.56 7.37 -1.51
CA VAL A 46 0.61 8.40 -1.95
C VAL A 46 -0.43 8.56 -0.85
N PHE A 47 -0.65 9.80 -0.40
CA PHE A 47 -1.81 10.12 0.42
C PHE A 47 -3.02 10.33 -0.48
N ASP A 48 -4.17 9.85 -0.04
CA ASP A 48 -5.42 10.13 -0.72
C ASP A 48 -5.90 11.57 -0.45
N GLY A 49 -7.12 11.89 -0.90
CA GLY A 49 -7.72 13.20 -0.72
C GLY A 49 -7.90 13.64 0.74
N SER A 50 -7.75 12.73 1.72
CA SER A 50 -7.88 12.99 3.16
C SER A 50 -6.56 13.36 3.85
N TRP A 51 -5.49 13.64 3.08
CA TRP A 51 -4.15 13.90 3.64
C TRP A 51 -4.12 15.04 4.67
N LYS A 52 -4.96 16.08 4.49
CA LYS A 52 -5.00 17.24 5.40
C LYS A 52 -5.47 16.86 6.80
N ASP A 53 -6.34 15.87 6.93
CA ASP A 53 -6.83 15.40 8.22
C ASP A 53 -5.74 14.69 9.04
N ASN A 54 -4.71 14.20 8.35
CA ASN A 54 -3.57 13.50 8.93
C ASN A 54 -2.32 14.39 9.07
N ALA A 55 -2.39 15.64 8.61
CA ALA A 55 -1.27 16.57 8.67
C ALA A 55 -1.16 17.22 10.06
N ALA A 56 -0.01 17.08 10.70
CA ALA A 56 0.30 17.87 11.89
C ALA A 56 0.56 19.34 11.49
N ARG A 57 0.16 20.29 12.34
CA ARG A 57 0.56 21.71 12.15
C ARG A 57 2.02 21.86 12.57
N GLU A 58 2.88 22.20 11.61
CA GLU A 58 4.26 22.63 11.86
C GLU A 58 4.24 24.06 12.44
N SER A 59 4.86 24.29 13.60
CA SER A 59 4.84 25.60 14.29
C SER A 59 5.96 26.57 13.89
N ALA A 60 6.80 26.21 12.92
CA ALA A 60 7.78 27.12 12.34
C ALA A 60 8.01 26.73 10.87
N PHE A 61 7.34 27.44 9.97
CA PHE A 61 7.76 27.48 8.57
C PHE A 61 8.50 28.80 8.39
N GLU A 62 9.83 28.77 8.51
CA GLU A 62 10.65 29.88 8.03
C GLU A 62 10.84 29.69 6.52
N ALA A 63 10.30 30.64 5.75
CA ALA A 63 10.32 30.68 4.30
C ALA A 63 11.58 31.38 3.78
#